data_AF-A0AA40FJQ5-F1
#
_entry.id   AF-A0AA40FJQ5-F1
#
_cell.length_a   1.000
_cell.length_b   1.000
_cell.length_c   1.000
_cell.angle_alpha   90.00
_cell.angle_beta   90.00
_cell.angle_gamma   90.00
#
_symmetry.space_group_name_H-M   'P 1'
#
loop_
_entity.id
_entity.type
_entity.pdbx_description
1 polymer ?
#
loop_
_entity_poly.entity_id
_entity_poly.type
_entity_poly.pdbx_seq_one_letter_code
_entity_poly.pdbx_strand_id
1 'polypeptide(L)'
;MTTIELLENRIAELEKQIYGLAKKDETNDNSLENPIVDNILHVNTLISSAMSGREKANLMIKRLPELNNYLDPIIESSEIPIEAKVQLLLAMAPEIKQNYEMLKQMQELMPALETDHLKNVPELTNKLNDLNLSYLKLYEDSQGLNNRINEVFSKYNEVITSISKSLITIDAVVTAAEIAAIPKKQLD
;
A
#
# COMPACT_ATOMS: atom_id res chain seq x y z
N MET A 1 15.37 14.23 -12.27
CA MET A 1 16.60 14.41 -13.07
C MET A 1 17.36 13.12 -12.99
N THR A 2 17.59 12.52 -14.15
CA THR A 2 17.93 11.11 -14.27
C THR A 2 19.35 10.86 -13.78
N THR A 3 19.59 9.73 -13.13
CA THR A 3 20.92 9.35 -12.61
C THR A 3 22.00 9.34 -13.70
N ILE A 4 21.57 9.16 -14.96
CA ILE A 4 22.41 9.18 -16.15
C ILE A 4 22.91 10.60 -16.47
N GLU A 5 22.05 11.62 -16.43
CA GLU A 5 22.45 13.02 -16.66
C GLU A 5 23.45 13.53 -15.62
N LEU A 6 23.35 13.06 -14.37
CA LEU A 6 24.32 13.39 -13.32
C LEU A 6 25.68 12.74 -13.60
N LEU A 7 25.67 11.49 -14.09
CA LEU A 7 26.88 10.77 -14.45
C LEU A 7 27.58 11.39 -15.66
N GLU A 8 26.81 11.78 -16.68
CA GLU A 8 27.33 12.43 -17.88
C GLU A 8 27.98 13.79 -17.55
N ASN A 9 27.34 14.60 -16.69
CA ASN A 9 27.94 15.86 -16.24
C ASN A 9 29.25 15.64 -15.45
N ARG A 10 29.29 14.61 -14.60
CA ARG A 10 30.49 14.28 -13.83
C ARG A 10 31.63 13.78 -14.72
N ILE A 11 31.31 13.00 -15.75
CA ILE A 11 32.29 12.56 -16.75
C ILE A 11 32.82 13.77 -17.53
N ALA A 12 31.95 14.68 -17.96
CA ALA A 12 32.37 15.90 -18.64
C ALA A 12 33.26 16.81 -17.78
N GLU A 13 33.00 16.91 -16.47
CA GLU A 13 33.87 17.62 -15.53
C GLU A 13 35.23 16.94 -15.37
N LEU A 14 35.27 15.62 -15.26
CA LEU A 14 36.52 14.84 -15.17
C LEU A 14 37.35 14.96 -16.45
N GLU A 15 36.72 14.88 -17.62
CA GLU A 15 37.38 15.09 -18.91
C GLU A 15 37.96 16.51 -19.01
N LYS A 16 37.22 17.52 -18.56
CA LYS A 16 37.70 18.91 -18.50
C LYS A 16 38.88 19.08 -17.54
N GLN A 17 38.91 18.37 -16.42
CA GLN A 17 40.03 18.42 -15.47
C GLN A 17 41.28 17.69 -15.98
N ILE A 18 41.11 16.57 -16.68
CA ILE A 18 42.20 15.71 -17.15
C ILE A 18 42.84 16.26 -18.43
N TYR A 19 42.02 16.67 -19.40
CA TYR A 19 42.51 17.19 -20.69
C TYR A 19 42.61 18.72 -20.71
N GLY A 20 42.13 19.40 -19.66
CA GLY A 20 42.08 20.85 -19.59
C GLY A 20 41.13 21.48 -20.62
N LEU A 21 40.99 22.81 -20.58
CA LEU A 21 40.31 23.61 -21.61
C LEU A 21 41.04 23.61 -22.98
N ALA A 22 42.07 22.78 -23.14
CA ALA A 22 42.86 22.68 -24.36
C ALA A 22 42.26 21.62 -25.28
N LYS A 23 41.20 21.99 -26.02
CA LYS A 23 40.97 21.38 -27.33
C LYS A 23 41.50 22.31 -28.40
N LYS A 24 42.37 21.74 -29.23
CA LYS A 24 42.96 22.27 -30.48
C LYS A 24 44.05 23.31 -30.31
N ASP A 25 45.28 22.85 -30.22
CA ASP A 25 46.27 23.30 -31.20
C ASP A 25 46.75 22.09 -31.99
N GLU A 26 46.40 22.09 -33.27
CA GLU A 26 47.07 21.30 -34.28
C GLU A 26 48.55 21.72 -34.31
N THR A 27 49.44 20.78 -34.60
CA THR A 27 50.91 20.92 -34.63
C THR A 27 51.58 20.83 -33.26
N ASN A 28 51.79 19.59 -32.80
CA ASN A 28 53.13 19.04 -32.57
C ASN A 28 52.96 17.62 -32.00
N ASP A 29 53.22 16.69 -32.91
CA ASP A 29 53.45 15.27 -32.68
C ASP A 29 54.41 15.06 -31.49
N ASN A 30 54.10 14.09 -30.62
CA ASN A 30 54.91 13.55 -29.51
C ASN A 30 54.88 14.22 -28.12
N SER A 31 53.72 14.34 -27.44
CA SER A 31 53.73 14.52 -25.96
C SER A 31 52.45 14.15 -25.17
N LEU A 32 51.56 13.31 -25.69
CA LEU A 32 50.44 12.75 -24.89
C LEU A 32 50.48 11.22 -24.74
N GLU A 33 51.54 10.55 -25.16
CA GLU A 33 51.69 9.10 -24.97
C GLU A 33 52.24 8.70 -23.60
N ASN A 34 52.76 9.64 -22.81
CA ASN A 34 53.12 9.33 -21.43
C ASN A 34 51.84 9.36 -20.59
N PRO A 35 51.47 8.24 -19.94
CA PRO A 35 50.30 8.22 -19.08
C PRO A 35 50.48 9.31 -18.04
N ILE A 36 49.42 10.08 -17.77
CA ILE A 36 49.44 11.21 -16.83
C ILE A 36 50.04 10.80 -15.48
N VAL A 37 49.85 9.53 -15.11
CA VAL A 37 50.46 8.87 -13.95
C VAL A 37 52.00 8.93 -13.98
N ASP A 38 52.64 8.64 -15.11
CA ASP A 38 54.11 8.68 -15.24
C ASP A 38 54.64 10.11 -15.19
N ASN A 39 53.92 11.07 -15.77
CA ASN A 39 54.27 12.49 -15.67
C ASN A 39 54.11 12.99 -14.21
N ILE A 40 53.02 12.63 -13.54
CA ILE A 40 52.81 12.96 -12.11
C ILE A 40 53.86 12.28 -11.24
N LEU A 41 54.20 11.02 -11.53
CA LEU A 41 55.24 10.28 -10.81
C LEU A 41 56.62 10.92 -11.03
N HIS A 42 56.93 11.36 -12.25
CA HIS A 42 58.15 12.07 -12.57
C HIS A 42 58.22 13.41 -11.83
N VAL A 43 57.13 14.20 -11.84
CA VAL A 43 57.03 15.46 -11.10
C VAL A 43 57.16 15.21 -9.58
N ASN A 44 56.51 14.19 -9.03
CA ASN A 44 56.64 13.82 -7.62
C ASN A 44 58.07 13.38 -7.28
N THR A 45 58.73 12.65 -8.17
CA THR A 45 60.13 12.23 -8.00
C THR A 45 61.08 13.45 -8.05
N LEU A 46 60.85 14.40 -8.96
CA LEU A 46 61.58 15.66 -9.03
C LEU A 46 61.36 16.50 -7.77
N ILE A 47 60.13 16.66 -7.32
CA ILE A 47 59.79 17.36 -6.07
C ILE A 47 60.47 16.68 -4.88
N SER A 48 60.39 15.35 -4.78
CA SER A 48 61.02 14.56 -3.72
C SER A 48 62.54 14.70 -3.73
N SER A 49 63.18 14.70 -4.91
CA SER A 49 64.62 14.92 -5.05
C SER A 49 65.04 16.35 -4.67
N ALA A 50 64.27 17.37 -5.08
CA ALA A 50 64.50 18.77 -4.74
C ALA A 50 64.28 19.06 -3.25
N MET A 51 63.40 18.29 -2.60
CA MET A 51 63.11 18.39 -1.18
C MET A 51 64.02 17.53 -0.29
N SER A 52 64.68 16.50 -0.85
CA SER A 52 65.62 15.65 -0.11
C SER A 52 66.78 16.46 0.49
N GLY A 53 67.19 17.58 -0.13
CA GLY A 53 68.17 18.51 0.43
C GLY A 53 67.61 19.57 1.39
N ARG A 54 66.28 19.61 1.63
CA ARG A 54 65.58 20.62 2.44
C ARG A 54 64.68 19.95 3.48
N GLU A 55 65.27 19.38 4.52
CA GLU A 55 64.54 18.66 5.59
C GLU A 55 63.37 19.45 6.19
N LYS A 56 63.53 20.77 6.39
CA LYS A 56 62.47 21.64 6.92
C LYS A 56 61.24 21.74 5.99
N ALA A 57 61.46 21.77 4.67
CA ALA A 57 60.37 21.79 3.70
C ALA A 57 59.67 20.43 3.63
N ASN A 58 60.42 19.34 3.72
CA ASN A 58 59.86 17.98 3.78
C ASN A 58 58.99 17.75 5.03
N LEU A 59 59.41 18.30 6.18
CA LEU A 59 58.61 18.26 7.40
C LEU A 59 57.30 19.06 7.25
N MET A 60 57.32 20.23 6.61
CA MET A 60 56.12 21.01 6.34
C MET A 60 55.12 20.30 5.41
N ILE A 61 55.60 19.68 4.32
CA ILE A 61 54.71 18.92 3.42
C ILE A 61 54.09 17.72 4.14
N LYS A 62 54.85 17.03 5.01
CA LYS A 62 54.31 15.95 5.84
C LYS A 62 53.26 16.42 6.85
N ARG A 63 53.34 17.67 7.31
CA ARG A 63 52.35 18.29 8.22
C ARG A 63 51.17 18.93 7.50
N LEU A 64 51.22 19.05 6.17
CA LEU A 64 50.14 19.64 5.37
C LEU A 64 48.82 18.86 5.48
N PRO A 65 48.79 17.51 5.44
CA PRO A 65 47.54 16.75 5.64
C PRO A 65 46.99 16.92 7.05
N GLU A 66 47.86 16.96 8.06
CA GLU A 66 47.45 17.21 9.45
C GLU A 66 46.86 18.62 9.59
N LEU A 67 47.50 19.62 9.00
CA LEU A 67 46.99 21.00 8.98
C LEU A 67 45.65 21.09 8.23
N ASN A 68 45.50 20.35 7.13
CA ASN A 68 44.21 20.27 6.43
C ASN A 68 43.12 19.64 7.30
N ASN A 69 43.46 18.65 8.13
CA ASN A 69 42.52 18.08 9.10
C ASN A 69 42.16 19.10 10.20
N TYR A 70 43.13 19.86 10.72
CA TYR A 70 42.84 20.90 11.72
C TYR A 70 42.07 22.09 11.15
N LEU A 71 42.20 22.36 9.86
CA LEU A 71 41.44 23.38 9.14
C LEU A 71 40.08 22.87 8.62
N ASP A 72 39.80 21.58 8.76
CA ASP A 72 38.51 21.01 8.37
C ASP A 72 37.46 21.36 9.45
N PRO A 73 36.51 22.28 9.17
CA PRO A 73 35.52 22.75 10.15
C PRO A 73 34.58 21.63 10.61
N ILE A 74 34.59 20.47 9.96
CA ILE A 74 33.79 19.31 10.34
C ILE A 74 34.34 18.70 11.65
N ILE A 75 35.66 18.78 11.89
CA ILE A 75 36.30 18.08 13.02
C ILE A 75 36.09 18.82 14.36
N GLU A 76 36.07 20.15 14.37
CA GLU A 76 35.78 20.94 15.59
C GLU A 76 34.31 20.85 16.05
N SER A 77 33.40 20.40 15.18
CA SER A 77 31.96 20.41 15.46
C SER A 77 31.45 19.20 16.27
N SER A 78 32.29 18.18 16.49
CA SER A 78 31.82 16.93 17.13
C SER A 78 31.66 17.02 18.65
N GLU A 79 32.33 17.96 19.32
CA GLU A 79 32.19 18.15 20.76
C GLU A 79 31.25 19.31 21.06
N ILE A 80 29.94 19.05 20.94
CA ILE A 80 28.93 19.94 21.49
C ILE A 80 29.26 20.14 22.99
N PRO A 81 29.41 21.39 23.46
CA PRO A 81 29.68 21.68 24.87
C PRO A 81 28.63 21.02 25.76
N ILE A 82 29.05 20.53 26.93
CA ILE A 82 28.17 19.78 27.85
C ILE A 82 26.92 20.60 28.22
N GLU A 83 27.08 21.91 28.41
CA GLU A 83 25.97 22.83 28.68
C GLU A 83 24.96 22.89 27.53
N ALA A 84 25.43 22.91 26.28
CA ALA A 84 24.59 22.88 25.09
C ALA A 84 23.89 21.52 24.91
N LYS A 85 24.54 20.42 25.29
CA LYS A 85 23.90 19.08 25.32
C LYS A 85 22.77 19.02 26.35
N VAL A 86 22.93 19.64 27.52
CA VAL A 86 21.89 19.70 28.55
C VAL A 86 20.70 20.54 28.08
N GLN A 87 20.95 21.71 27.48
CA GLN A 87 19.87 22.54 26.92
C GLN A 87 19.15 21.84 25.77
N LEU A 88 19.88 21.16 24.88
CA LEU A 88 19.30 20.36 23.82
C LEU A 88 18.42 19.23 24.38
N LEU A 89 18.91 18.51 25.40
CA LEU A 89 18.16 17.44 26.04
C LEU A 89 16.88 17.97 26.70
N LEU A 90 16.94 19.12 27.37
CA LEU A 90 15.77 19.76 27.98
C LEU A 90 14.77 20.23 26.92
N ALA A 91 15.25 20.78 25.81
CA ALA A 91 14.41 21.19 24.68
C ALA A 91 13.74 19.99 23.99
N MET A 92 14.44 18.85 23.90
CA MET A 92 13.95 17.63 23.25
C MET A 92 13.14 16.71 24.19
N ALA A 93 13.22 16.92 25.51
CA ALA A 93 12.48 16.14 26.51
C ALA A 93 10.96 15.98 26.22
N PRO A 94 10.20 17.02 25.82
CA PRO A 94 8.79 16.85 25.48
C PRO A 94 8.58 15.96 24.24
N GLU A 95 9.45 16.09 23.24
CA GLU A 95 9.38 15.29 22.01
C GLU A 95 9.73 13.81 22.29
N ILE A 96 10.76 13.56 23.10
CA ILE A 96 11.13 12.21 23.55
C ILE A 96 9.97 11.58 24.33
N LYS A 97 9.31 12.36 25.20
CA LYS A 97 8.15 11.88 25.96
C LYS A 97 6.96 11.56 25.04
N GLN A 98 6.68 12.41 24.06
CA GLN A 98 5.64 12.15 23.06
C GLN A 98 5.93 10.89 22.25
N ASN A 99 7.17 10.72 21.79
CA ASN A 99 7.59 9.53 21.05
C ASN A 99 7.48 8.26 21.90
N TYR A 100 7.78 8.35 23.20
CA TYR A 100 7.60 7.25 24.14
C TYR A 100 6.12 6.86 24.31
N GLU A 101 5.22 7.84 24.47
CA GLU A 101 3.78 7.58 24.57
C GLU A 101 3.23 6.95 23.27
N MET A 102 3.65 7.45 22.11
CA MET A 102 3.27 6.87 20.82
C MET A 102 3.80 5.44 20.65
N LEU A 103 5.05 5.18 21.08
CA LEU A 103 5.62 3.83 21.04
C LEU A 103 4.87 2.88 21.97
N LYS A 104 4.50 3.34 23.16
CA LYS A 104 3.69 2.57 24.11
C LYS A 104 2.32 2.24 23.54
N GLN A 105 1.63 3.21 22.94
CA GLN A 105 0.36 2.98 22.23
C GLN A 105 0.52 1.95 21.10
N MET A 106 1.61 2.04 20.33
CA MET A 106 1.89 1.07 19.27
C MET A 106 2.10 -0.33 19.83
N GLN A 107 2.79 -0.47 20.96
CA GLN A 107 3.02 -1.75 21.62
C GLN A 107 1.73 -2.34 22.21
N GLU A 108 0.85 -1.51 22.77
CA GLU A 108 -0.49 -1.93 23.22
C GLU A 108 -1.39 -2.39 22.07
N LEU A 109 -1.25 -1.78 20.89
CA LEU A 109 -2.03 -2.12 19.69
C LEU A 109 -1.44 -3.28 18.88
N MET A 110 -0.15 -3.57 19.01
CA MET A 110 0.54 -4.69 18.36
C MET A 110 -0.19 -6.05 18.49
N PRO A 111 -0.65 -6.49 19.69
CA PRO A 111 -1.38 -7.75 19.81
C PRO A 111 -2.72 -7.77 19.04
N ALA A 112 -3.33 -6.62 18.73
CA ALA A 112 -4.53 -6.57 17.90
C ALA A 112 -4.23 -6.90 16.43
N LEU A 113 -3.02 -6.64 15.95
CA LEU A 113 -2.57 -7.08 14.61
C LEU A 113 -2.18 -8.56 14.60
N GLU A 114 -1.67 -9.07 15.72
CA GLU A 114 -1.26 -10.48 15.85
C GLU A 114 -2.43 -11.44 16.07
N THR A 115 -3.64 -10.92 16.32
CA THR A 115 -4.80 -11.77 16.54
C THR A 115 -5.06 -12.68 15.34
N ASP A 116 -5.01 -14.00 15.55
CA ASP A 116 -5.30 -15.03 14.54
C ASP A 116 -6.68 -14.84 13.87
N HIS A 117 -7.56 -14.02 14.45
CA HIS A 117 -8.81 -13.58 13.82
C HIS A 117 -8.61 -12.94 12.45
N LEU A 118 -7.52 -12.19 12.22
CA LEU A 118 -7.21 -11.61 10.90
C LEU A 118 -6.73 -12.67 9.89
N LYS A 119 -6.05 -13.72 10.36
CA LYS A 119 -5.63 -14.85 9.51
C LYS A 119 -6.80 -15.74 9.10
N ASN A 120 -7.81 -15.85 9.96
CA ASN A 120 -9.00 -16.68 9.71
C ASN A 120 -10.07 -16.00 8.85
N VAL A 121 -9.85 -14.75 8.41
CA VAL A 121 -10.80 -14.00 7.55
C VAL A 121 -11.10 -14.71 6.23
N PRO A 122 -10.13 -15.29 5.49
CA PRO A 122 -10.42 -15.99 4.24
C PRO A 122 -11.26 -17.26 4.47
N GLU A 123 -10.99 -18.01 5.53
CA GLU A 123 -11.79 -19.19 5.89
C GLU A 123 -13.22 -18.80 6.27
N LEU A 124 -13.38 -17.74 7.07
CA LEU A 124 -14.69 -17.22 7.44
C LEU A 124 -15.47 -16.71 6.22
N THR A 125 -14.78 -16.11 5.25
CA THR A 125 -15.38 -15.64 3.99
C THR A 125 -15.92 -16.80 3.16
N ASN A 126 -15.17 -17.90 3.04
CA ASN A 126 -15.65 -19.09 2.36
C ASN A 126 -16.90 -19.67 3.05
N LYS A 127 -16.85 -19.80 4.38
CA LYS A 127 -17.98 -20.31 5.17
C LYS A 127 -19.22 -19.40 5.08
N LEU A 128 -19.01 -18.09 5.01
CA LEU A 128 -20.08 -17.11 4.80
C LEU A 128 -20.68 -17.22 3.40
N ASN A 129 -19.86 -17.46 2.37
CA ASN A 129 -20.34 -17.67 1.01
C ASN A 129 -21.18 -18.95 0.92
N ASP A 130 -20.72 -20.06 1.51
CA ASP A 130 -21.48 -21.32 1.57
C ASP A 130 -22.82 -21.14 2.30
N LEU A 131 -22.82 -20.38 3.39
CA LEU A 131 -24.04 -20.03 4.12
C LEU A 131 -24.98 -19.17 3.26
N ASN A 132 -24.44 -18.20 2.52
CA ASN A 132 -25.22 -17.34 1.64
C ASN A 132 -25.85 -18.12 0.48
N LEU A 133 -25.12 -19.06 -0.12
CA LEU A 133 -25.64 -19.98 -1.14
C LEU A 133 -26.76 -20.87 -0.56
N SER A 134 -26.55 -21.40 0.64
CA SER A 134 -27.57 -22.20 1.34
C SER A 134 -28.82 -21.38 1.66
N TYR A 135 -28.64 -20.11 2.06
CA TYR A 135 -29.73 -19.20 2.34
C TYR A 135 -30.53 -18.85 1.08
N LEU A 136 -29.85 -18.57 -0.04
CA LEU A 136 -30.49 -18.35 -1.34
C LEU A 136 -31.34 -19.56 -1.76
N LYS A 137 -30.79 -20.77 -1.63
CA LYS A 137 -31.54 -21.99 -1.94
C LYS A 137 -32.76 -22.16 -1.06
N LEU A 138 -32.62 -21.93 0.26
CA LEU A 138 -33.74 -21.99 1.19
C LEU A 138 -34.83 -20.95 0.86
N TYR A 139 -34.41 -19.76 0.41
CA TYR A 139 -35.32 -18.71 -0.02
C TYR A 139 -36.10 -19.10 -1.29
N GLU A 140 -35.42 -19.67 -2.28
CA GLU A 140 -36.06 -20.21 -3.50
C GLU A 140 -37.05 -21.33 -3.19
N ASP A 141 -36.67 -22.28 -2.32
CA ASP A 141 -37.54 -23.38 -1.88
C ASP A 141 -38.79 -22.85 -1.16
N SER A 142 -38.63 -21.83 -0.32
CA SER A 142 -39.73 -21.15 0.38
C SER A 142 -40.70 -20.46 -0.60
N GLN A 143 -40.16 -19.75 -1.59
CA GLN A 143 -40.98 -19.13 -2.64
C GLN A 143 -41.71 -20.19 -3.49
N GLY A 144 -41.02 -21.28 -3.83
CA GLY A 144 -41.61 -22.41 -4.55
C GLY A 144 -42.75 -23.06 -3.77
N LEU A 145 -42.58 -23.26 -2.46
CA LEU A 145 -43.62 -23.76 -1.57
C LEU A 145 -44.81 -22.79 -1.49
N ASN A 146 -44.55 -21.50 -1.33
CA ASN A 146 -45.59 -20.48 -1.28
C ASN A 146 -46.43 -20.45 -2.57
N ASN A 147 -45.78 -20.56 -3.74
CA ASN A 147 -46.47 -20.66 -5.02
C ASN A 147 -47.34 -21.91 -5.12
N ARG A 148 -46.86 -23.08 -4.67
CA ARG A 148 -47.66 -24.32 -4.62
C ARG A 148 -48.86 -24.19 -3.69
N ILE A 149 -48.68 -23.55 -2.53
CA ILE A 149 -49.77 -23.28 -1.59
C ILE A 149 -50.82 -22.38 -2.25
N ASN A 150 -50.40 -21.31 -2.92
CA ASN A 150 -51.31 -20.43 -3.66
C ASN A 150 -52.04 -21.16 -4.80
N GLU A 151 -51.37 -22.06 -5.51
CA GLU A 151 -52.00 -22.88 -6.54
C GLU A 151 -53.08 -23.80 -5.94
N VAL A 152 -52.79 -24.45 -4.81
CA VAL A 152 -53.76 -25.29 -4.09
C VAL A 152 -54.94 -24.45 -3.59
N PHE A 153 -54.70 -23.25 -3.06
CA PHE A 153 -55.78 -22.34 -2.67
C PHE A 153 -56.64 -21.92 -3.86
N SER A 154 -56.03 -21.65 -5.02
CA SER A 154 -56.78 -21.33 -6.24
C SER A 154 -57.67 -22.50 -6.66
N LYS A 155 -57.13 -23.73 -6.69
CA LYS A 155 -57.91 -24.94 -7.03
C LYS A 155 -59.03 -25.19 -6.02
N TYR A 156 -58.75 -25.02 -4.72
CA TYR A 156 -59.76 -25.14 -3.68
C TYR A 156 -60.88 -24.12 -3.89
N ASN A 157 -60.55 -22.85 -4.13
CA ASN A 157 -61.53 -21.80 -4.36
C ASN A 157 -62.39 -22.07 -5.62
N GLU A 158 -61.78 -22.60 -6.67
CA GLU A 158 -62.48 -23.03 -7.88
C GLU A 158 -63.46 -24.18 -7.60
N VAL A 159 -63.02 -25.21 -6.88
CA VAL A 159 -63.88 -26.34 -6.46
C VAL A 159 -65.03 -25.87 -5.59
N ILE A 160 -64.77 -25.00 -4.60
CA ILE A 160 -65.83 -24.43 -3.75
C ILE A 160 -66.82 -23.62 -4.58
N THR A 161 -66.35 -22.80 -5.50
CA THR A 161 -67.23 -22.03 -6.40
C THR A 161 -68.08 -22.95 -7.27
N SER A 162 -67.51 -24.05 -7.78
CA SER A 162 -68.24 -25.04 -8.56
C SER A 162 -69.29 -25.76 -7.70
N ILE A 163 -68.95 -26.16 -6.47
CA ILE A 163 -69.89 -26.78 -5.52
C ILE A 163 -71.02 -25.81 -5.18
N SER A 164 -70.71 -24.54 -4.88
CA SER A 164 -71.74 -23.51 -4.63
C SER A 164 -72.68 -23.34 -5.82
N LYS A 165 -72.15 -23.29 -7.05
CA LYS A 165 -72.99 -23.24 -8.26
C LYS A 165 -73.87 -24.49 -8.38
N SER A 166 -73.30 -25.69 -8.20
CA SER A 166 -74.06 -26.95 -8.24
C SER A 166 -75.17 -26.99 -7.20
N LEU A 167 -74.90 -26.57 -5.96
CA LEU A 167 -75.91 -26.46 -4.90
C LEU A 167 -77.03 -25.49 -5.27
N ILE A 168 -76.70 -24.31 -5.81
CA ILE A 168 -77.72 -23.36 -6.29
C ILE A 168 -78.57 -23.97 -7.41
N THR A 169 -77.96 -24.70 -8.35
CA THR A 169 -78.73 -25.36 -9.42
C THR A 169 -79.63 -26.47 -8.89
N ILE A 170 -79.16 -27.25 -7.92
CA ILE A 170 -79.96 -28.29 -7.27
C ILE A 170 -81.12 -27.65 -6.51
N ASP A 171 -80.87 -26.59 -5.75
CA ASP A 171 -81.89 -25.85 -5.01
C ASP A 171 -82.98 -25.28 -5.93
N ALA A 172 -82.59 -24.73 -7.09
CA ALA A 172 -83.53 -24.26 -8.11
C ALA A 172 -84.37 -25.40 -8.70
N VAL A 173 -83.77 -26.57 -8.97
CA VAL A 173 -84.49 -27.75 -9.47
C VAL A 173 -85.45 -28.30 -8.42
N VAL A 174 -85.02 -28.37 -7.16
CA VAL A 174 -85.87 -28.80 -6.03
C VAL A 174 -87.04 -27.83 -5.85
N THR A 175 -86.78 -26.52 -5.84
CA THR A 175 -87.83 -25.49 -5.75
C THR A 175 -88.83 -25.59 -6.91
N ALA A 176 -88.35 -25.84 -8.14
CA ALA A 176 -89.23 -26.05 -9.29
C ALA A 176 -90.09 -27.32 -9.15
N ALA A 177 -89.52 -28.41 -8.64
CA ALA A 177 -90.25 -29.64 -8.36
C ALA A 177 -91.26 -29.45 -7.21
N GLU A 178 -90.92 -28.69 -6.18
CA GLU A 178 -91.81 -28.33 -5.08
C GLU A 178 -92.99 -27.49 -5.59
N ILE A 179 -92.76 -26.45 -6.39
CA ILE A 179 -93.84 -25.62 -6.98
C ILE A 179 -94.76 -26.46 -7.88
N ALA A 180 -94.22 -27.40 -8.65
CA ALA A 180 -95.01 -28.32 -9.46
C ALA A 180 -95.81 -29.33 -8.61
N ALA A 181 -95.30 -29.66 -7.43
CA ALA A 181 -95.95 -30.56 -6.46
C ALA A 181 -96.91 -29.84 -5.50
N ILE A 182 -96.94 -28.49 -5.45
CA ILE A 182 -97.97 -27.76 -4.69
C ILE A 182 -99.32 -28.07 -5.33
N PRO A 183 -100.24 -28.74 -4.61
CA PRO A 183 -101.53 -29.11 -5.15
C PRO A 183 -102.34 -27.83 -5.40
N LYS A 184 -102.86 -27.68 -6.63
CA LYS A 184 -103.90 -26.69 -6.92
C LYS A 184 -105.05 -26.93 -5.95
N LYS A 185 -105.28 -25.98 -5.02
CA LYS A 185 -106.53 -25.86 -4.27
C LYS A 185 -107.67 -26.00 -5.28
N GLN A 186 -108.40 -27.11 -5.24
CA GLN A 186 -109.64 -27.24 -5.97
C GLN A 186 -110.65 -26.28 -5.34
N LEU A 187 -111.09 -25.31 -6.14
CA LEU A 187 -112.26 -24.50 -5.91
C LEU A 187 -113.32 -25.03 -6.88
N ASP A 188 -114.14 -25.95 -6.38
CA ASP A 188 -115.57 -26.19 -6.64
C ASP A 188 -116.01 -27.50 -5.98
#